data_AF-A0A328NAV8-F1
#
_entry.id   AF-A0A328NAV8-F1
#
_cell.length_a   1.000
_cell.length_b   1.000
_cell.length_c   1.000
_cell.angle_alpha   90.00
_cell.angle_beta   90.00
_cell.angle_gamma   90.00
#
_symmetry.space_group_name_H-M   'P 1'
#
loop_
_entity.id
_entity.type
_entity.pdbx_description
1 polymer ?
#
loop_
_entity_poly.entity_id
_entity_poly.type
_entity_poly.pdbx_seq_one_letter_code
_entity_poly.pdbx_strand_id
1 'polypeptide(L)'
;MAGMTTETAHRAGAAGNADGVGTWAVLLPAERYEAERLVHHDTLELTGLTDVARPALGDQVAVLVDAPPRLVALGRVTAPGRRHREDPDDPQSPVEPGTLVVAYTRRAFDEPVPADLLTLDGPVTAVEPAAFRALADQLGPPPARRTWLVSLDLPIEAGTPAEAVRLFWSYVQELGPRELPAFVSPAGDELAMQAFVLGEQANQDPEEDD
;
A
#
# COMPACT_ATOMS: atom_id res chain seq x y z
N MET A 1 -5.70 56.58 32.56
CA MET A 1 -6.79 55.83 31.90
C MET A 1 -6.20 55.13 30.70
N ALA A 2 -6.36 53.81 30.69
CA ALA A 2 -5.74 52.84 29.82
C ALA A 2 -6.23 52.90 28.36
N GLY A 3 -5.45 52.31 27.46
CA GLY A 3 -5.86 52.04 26.08
C GLY A 3 -4.77 51.34 25.29
N MET A 4 -4.49 50.09 25.67
CA MET A 4 -3.53 49.15 25.08
C MET A 4 -3.75 48.96 23.57
N THR A 5 -2.66 49.04 22.80
CA THR A 5 -2.56 48.59 21.42
C THR A 5 -2.67 47.07 21.32
N THR A 6 -3.59 46.55 20.49
CA THR A 6 -3.43 45.25 19.82
C THR A 6 -4.13 45.30 18.47
N GLU A 7 -3.30 45.49 17.45
CA GLU A 7 -3.57 45.30 16.03
C GLU A 7 -3.64 43.78 15.78
N THR A 8 -4.84 43.25 15.64
CA THR A 8 -5.05 41.82 15.36
C THR A 8 -4.85 41.57 13.88
N ALA A 9 -3.60 41.26 13.52
CA ALA A 9 -3.28 40.58 12.28
C ALA A 9 -3.69 39.10 12.34
N HIS A 10 -4.05 38.59 11.16
CA HIS A 10 -3.97 37.18 10.76
C HIS A 10 -5.14 36.24 11.11
N ARG A 11 -6.03 36.06 10.12
CA ARG A 11 -6.55 34.72 9.80
C ARG A 11 -6.68 34.58 8.29
N ALA A 12 -5.57 34.27 7.65
CA ALA A 12 -5.57 33.62 6.35
C ALA A 12 -5.74 32.13 6.62
N GLY A 13 -6.79 31.53 6.07
CA GLY A 13 -7.10 30.12 6.33
C GLY A 13 -8.34 29.68 5.56
N ALA A 14 -8.43 30.08 4.29
CA ALA A 14 -9.41 29.57 3.34
C ALA A 14 -8.92 29.93 1.92
N ALA A 15 -7.72 29.47 1.55
CA ALA A 15 -7.37 29.36 0.14
C ALA A 15 -7.95 28.03 -0.34
N GLY A 16 -9.03 28.10 -1.11
CA GLY A 16 -9.48 26.95 -1.87
C GLY A 16 -8.39 26.52 -2.83
N ASN A 17 -7.99 25.25 -2.77
CA ASN A 17 -7.32 24.59 -3.89
C ASN A 17 -8.38 24.23 -4.93
N ALA A 18 -8.81 25.24 -5.68
CA ALA A 18 -9.44 25.05 -6.98
C ALA A 18 -8.33 25.23 -8.03
N ASP A 19 -8.03 24.18 -8.80
CA ASP A 19 -7.06 24.06 -9.91
C ASP A 19 -5.68 23.43 -9.64
N GLY A 20 -5.40 22.91 -8.45
CA GLY A 20 -4.18 22.13 -8.17
C GLY A 20 -4.49 20.69 -7.75
N VAL A 21 -3.79 19.71 -8.33
CA VAL A 21 -3.76 18.34 -7.81
C VAL A 21 -3.15 18.37 -6.42
N GLY A 22 -3.92 18.00 -5.39
CA GLY A 22 -3.46 17.96 -4.01
C GLY A 22 -2.48 16.81 -3.77
N THR A 23 -1.65 16.95 -2.73
CA THR A 23 -0.67 15.94 -2.31
C THR A 23 -0.95 15.49 -0.89
N TRP A 24 -0.97 14.18 -0.67
CA TRP A 24 -1.37 13.56 0.58
C TRP A 24 -0.43 12.43 0.97
N ALA A 25 -0.31 12.18 2.26
CA ALA A 25 0.25 10.97 2.82
C ALA A 25 -0.86 10.14 3.48
N VAL A 26 -0.75 8.83 3.33
CA VAL A 26 -1.62 7.83 3.95
C VAL A 26 -0.75 6.87 4.74
N LEU A 27 -1.16 6.56 5.97
CA LEU A 27 -0.58 5.46 6.74
C LEU A 27 -1.29 4.15 6.40
N LEU A 28 -0.47 3.17 6.01
CA LEU A 28 -0.86 1.80 5.76
C LEU A 28 -0.69 1.00 7.06
N PRO A 29 -1.75 0.40 7.61
CA PRO A 29 -1.65 -0.47 8.78
C PRO A 29 -0.67 -1.63 8.52
N ALA A 30 0.03 -2.08 9.55
CA ALA A 30 1.05 -3.13 9.44
C ALA A 30 0.50 -4.42 8.82
N GLU A 31 -0.69 -4.85 9.23
CA GLU A 31 -1.34 -6.06 8.71
C GLU A 31 -1.68 -5.91 7.22
N ARG A 32 -2.08 -4.71 6.81
CA ARG A 32 -2.34 -4.42 5.39
C ARG A 32 -1.04 -4.39 4.61
N TYR A 33 0.03 -3.82 5.16
CA TYR A 33 1.34 -3.82 4.53
C TYR A 33 1.88 -5.24 4.29
N GLU A 34 1.76 -6.13 5.28
CA GLU A 34 2.10 -7.55 5.11
C GLU A 34 1.27 -8.20 4.00
N ALA A 35 -0.03 -7.92 3.94
CA ALA A 35 -0.89 -8.46 2.89
C ALA A 35 -0.51 -7.95 1.48
N GLU A 36 -0.10 -6.69 1.35
CA GLU A 36 0.35 -6.10 0.08
C GLU A 36 1.68 -6.69 -0.41
N ARG A 37 2.56 -7.13 0.51
CA ARG A 37 3.79 -7.86 0.16
C ARG A 37 3.50 -9.29 -0.32
N LEU A 38 2.43 -9.89 0.19
CA LEU A 38 2.03 -11.26 -0.16
C LEU A 38 1.25 -11.36 -1.47
N VAL A 39 0.31 -10.44 -1.69
CA VAL A 39 -0.62 -10.49 -2.82
C VAL A 39 -0.59 -9.18 -3.56
N HIS A 40 -0.41 -9.26 -4.88
CA HIS A 40 -0.44 -8.10 -5.74
C HIS A 40 -1.84 -7.47 -5.78
N HIS A 41 -1.95 -6.24 -5.31
CA HIS A 41 -3.10 -5.38 -5.56
C HIS A 41 -2.70 -4.16 -6.40
N ASP A 42 -3.61 -3.73 -7.28
CA ASP A 42 -3.44 -2.49 -8.05
C ASP A 42 -4.04 -1.27 -7.34
N THR A 43 -4.84 -1.50 -6.30
CA THR A 43 -5.51 -0.46 -5.53
C THR A 43 -5.42 -0.71 -4.03
N LEU A 44 -5.34 0.38 -3.27
CA LEU A 44 -5.51 0.42 -1.84
C LEU A 44 -6.90 0.97 -1.50
N GLU A 45 -7.63 0.26 -0.65
CA GLU A 45 -8.91 0.72 -0.10
C GLU A 45 -8.74 1.01 1.40
N LEU A 46 -9.17 2.21 1.81
CA LEU A 46 -9.11 2.67 3.20
C LEU A 46 -10.50 3.03 3.66
N THR A 47 -10.97 2.33 4.67
CA THR A 47 -12.27 2.54 5.29
C THR A 47 -12.10 3.20 6.67
N GLY A 48 -13.20 3.69 7.25
CA GLY A 48 -13.18 4.22 8.62
C GLY A 48 -12.48 5.57 8.79
N LEU A 49 -12.20 6.30 7.71
CA LEU A 49 -11.55 7.62 7.77
C LEU A 49 -12.47 8.66 8.45
N THR A 50 -12.01 9.22 9.57
CA THR A 50 -12.68 10.29 10.32
C THR A 50 -12.42 11.68 9.72
N ASP A 51 -13.27 12.67 10.04
CA ASP A 51 -13.46 13.94 9.31
C ASP A 51 -12.31 14.97 9.40
N VAL A 52 -11.13 14.58 8.96
CA VAL A 52 -10.07 15.52 8.53
C VAL A 52 -10.22 15.76 7.03
N ALA A 53 -9.67 16.88 6.53
CA ALA A 53 -9.63 17.22 5.10
C ALA A 53 -9.31 15.98 4.25
N ARG A 54 -10.14 15.73 3.22
CA ARG A 54 -10.08 14.48 2.45
C ARG A 54 -9.44 14.72 1.08
N PRO A 55 -8.63 13.77 0.60
CA PRO A 55 -8.15 13.77 -0.77
C PRO A 55 -9.29 13.83 -1.79
N ALA A 56 -9.14 14.70 -2.79
CA ALA A 56 -10.05 14.78 -3.93
C ALA A 56 -9.67 13.74 -5.01
N LEU A 57 -10.60 13.48 -5.93
CA LEU A 57 -10.33 12.63 -7.09
C LEU A 57 -9.13 13.17 -7.89
N GLY A 58 -8.16 12.31 -8.19
CA GLY A 58 -6.95 12.66 -8.95
C GLY A 58 -5.77 13.14 -8.12
N ASP A 59 -5.98 13.46 -6.83
CA ASP A 59 -4.93 13.84 -5.90
C ASP A 59 -3.85 12.76 -5.80
N GLN A 60 -2.61 13.20 -5.57
CA GLN A 60 -1.45 12.33 -5.44
C GLN A 60 -1.31 11.86 -4.00
N VAL A 61 -0.97 10.58 -3.83
CA VAL A 61 -0.89 9.93 -2.52
C VAL A 61 0.45 9.25 -2.36
N ALA A 62 1.15 9.55 -1.27
CA ALA A 62 2.27 8.79 -0.73
C ALA A 62 1.71 7.80 0.29
N VAL A 63 1.94 6.51 0.07
CA VAL A 63 1.54 5.45 1.00
C VAL A 63 2.73 5.08 1.85
N LEU A 64 2.57 5.20 3.16
CA LEU A 64 3.63 5.05 4.14
C LEU A 64 3.30 3.94 5.12
N VAL A 65 4.31 3.25 5.63
CA VAL A 65 4.21 2.47 6.87
C VAL A 65 4.82 3.28 8.00
N ASP A 66 4.34 3.08 9.23
CA ASP A 66 4.80 3.84 10.40
C ASP A 66 6.08 3.25 11.05
N ALA A 67 6.65 4.05 11.95
CA ALA A 67 7.73 3.72 12.90
C ALA A 67 8.99 2.99 12.34
N PRO A 68 10.01 3.72 11.84
CA PRO A 68 9.95 5.09 11.32
C PRO A 68 9.17 5.16 10.01
N PRO A 69 8.65 6.33 9.61
CA PRO A 69 7.89 6.48 8.38
C PRO A 69 8.71 6.06 7.17
N ARG A 70 8.21 5.08 6.41
CA ARG A 70 8.82 4.62 5.16
C ARG A 70 7.80 4.62 4.05
N LEU A 71 8.18 5.17 2.90
CA LEU A 71 7.36 5.18 1.70
C LEU A 71 7.41 3.80 1.03
N VAL A 72 6.24 3.23 0.83
CA VAL A 72 6.06 1.89 0.24
C VAL A 72 5.34 1.92 -1.11
N ALA A 73 4.61 3.00 -1.40
CA ALA A 73 4.01 3.20 -2.72
C ALA A 73 3.66 4.67 -3.00
N LEU A 74 3.49 4.99 -4.27
CA LEU A 74 2.86 6.22 -4.75
C LEU A 74 1.60 5.87 -5.53
N GLY A 75 0.56 6.70 -5.40
CA GLY A 75 -0.70 6.47 -6.08
C GLY A 75 -1.46 7.75 -6.40
N ARG A 76 -2.67 7.53 -6.91
CA ARG A 76 -3.66 8.58 -7.17
C ARG A 76 -5.02 8.17 -6.64
N VAL A 77 -5.76 9.13 -6.11
CA VAL A 77 -7.15 8.90 -5.68
C VAL A 77 -8.01 8.62 -6.90
N THR A 78 -8.71 7.49 -6.90
CA THR A 78 -9.68 7.10 -7.94
C THR A 78 -11.12 7.11 -7.43
N ALA A 79 -11.32 6.99 -6.12
CA ALA A 79 -12.60 7.26 -5.48
C ALA A 79 -12.35 8.01 -4.16
N PRO A 80 -12.82 9.26 -4.02
CA PRO A 80 -12.67 10.00 -2.77
C PRO A 80 -13.62 9.42 -1.73
N GLY A 81 -13.15 9.25 -0.49
CA GLY A 81 -13.99 8.78 0.61
C GLY A 81 -15.09 9.78 0.94
N ARG A 82 -16.27 9.61 0.38
CA ARG A 82 -17.47 10.39 0.72
C ARG A 82 -18.31 9.62 1.73
N ARG A 83 -18.70 10.30 2.80
CA ARG A 83 -19.74 9.80 3.70
C ARG A 83 -21.08 9.91 3.02
N HIS A 84 -21.91 8.88 3.12
CA HIS A 84 -23.30 8.94 2.68
C HIS A 84 -24.21 8.50 3.83
N ARG A 85 -25.39 9.09 3.93
CA ARG A 85 -26.44 8.55 4.80
C ARG A 85 -27.15 7.46 4.02
N GLU A 86 -27.51 6.38 4.71
CA GLU A 86 -28.31 5.31 4.13
C GLU A 86 -29.66 5.83 3.61
N ASP A 87 -30.29 6.74 4.37
CA ASP A 87 -31.45 7.54 3.93
C ASP A 87 -31.10 9.05 3.96
N PRO A 88 -31.06 9.73 2.80
CA PRO A 88 -30.81 11.17 2.72
C PRO A 88 -31.88 12.04 3.40
N ASP A 89 -33.12 11.55 3.47
CA ASP A 89 -34.29 12.30 3.96
C ASP A 89 -34.51 12.13 5.48
N ASP A 90 -33.87 11.14 6.10
CA ASP A 90 -33.86 10.94 7.55
C ASP A 90 -32.57 11.48 8.20
N PRO A 91 -32.63 12.59 8.97
CA PRO A 91 -31.46 13.15 9.64
C PRO A 91 -30.90 12.25 10.76
N GLN A 92 -31.64 11.23 11.21
CA GLN A 92 -31.20 10.26 12.22
C GLN A 92 -30.55 9.01 11.63
N SER A 93 -30.59 8.84 10.30
CA SER A 93 -30.03 7.66 9.64
C SER A 93 -28.51 7.57 9.79
N PRO A 94 -27.97 6.35 9.95
CA PRO A 94 -26.55 6.13 10.14
C PRO A 94 -25.75 6.66 8.94
N VAL A 95 -24.62 7.27 9.26
CA VAL A 95 -23.67 7.75 8.25
C VAL A 95 -22.66 6.65 7.99
N GLU A 96 -22.65 6.10 6.78
CA GLU A 96 -21.65 5.13 6.40
C GLU A 96 -20.27 5.81 6.31
N PRO A 97 -19.22 5.18 6.87
CA PRO A 97 -17.87 5.69 6.76
C PRO A 97 -17.43 5.66 5.29
N GLY A 98 -17.03 6.81 4.75
CA GLY A 98 -16.59 6.88 3.35
C GLY A 98 -15.30 6.08 3.10
N THR A 99 -15.23 5.43 1.93
CA THR A 99 -14.07 4.64 1.48
C THR A 99 -13.18 5.45 0.53
N LEU A 100 -11.91 5.62 0.88
CA LEU A 100 -10.91 6.21 0.00
C LEU A 100 -10.22 5.10 -0.81
N VAL A 101 -10.23 5.23 -2.14
CA VAL A 101 -9.55 4.29 -3.04
C VAL A 101 -8.38 4.99 -3.74
N VAL A 102 -7.21 4.39 -3.65
CA VAL A 102 -5.96 4.87 -4.26
C VAL A 102 -5.46 3.83 -5.24
N ALA A 103 -5.34 4.19 -6.52
CA ALA A 103 -4.68 3.36 -7.52
C ALA A 103 -3.16 3.55 -7.44
N TYR A 104 -2.42 2.44 -7.35
CA TYR A 104 -0.97 2.49 -7.30
C TYR A 104 -0.39 2.89 -8.66
N THR A 105 0.59 3.78 -8.61
CA THR A 105 1.37 4.23 -9.77
C THR A 105 2.82 3.77 -9.70
N ARG A 106 3.36 3.63 -8.48
CA ARG A 106 4.68 3.06 -8.19
C ARG A 106 4.60 2.28 -6.87
N ARG A 107 5.30 1.15 -6.77
CA ARG A 107 5.33 0.27 -5.59
C ARG A 107 6.78 -0.04 -5.21
N ALA A 108 7.05 -0.09 -3.92
CA ALA A 108 8.31 -0.45 -3.30
C ALA A 108 8.05 -1.11 -1.93
N PHE A 109 7.18 -2.11 -1.93
CA PHE A 109 6.83 -2.86 -0.72
C PHE A 109 7.98 -3.74 -0.22
N ASP A 110 8.88 -4.15 -1.11
CA ASP A 110 10.03 -5.00 -0.76
C ASP A 110 11.27 -4.20 -0.35
N GLU A 111 11.41 -2.98 -0.89
CA GLU A 111 12.49 -2.04 -0.56
C GLU A 111 11.94 -0.64 -0.23
N PRO A 112 11.30 -0.45 0.94
CA PRO A 112 10.73 0.85 1.32
C PRO A 112 11.79 1.93 1.46
N VAL A 113 11.48 3.15 1.02
CA VAL A 113 12.41 4.28 1.14
C VAL A 113 12.11 5.14 2.38
N PRO A 114 13.13 5.65 3.10
CA PRO A 114 12.91 6.53 4.26
C PRO A 114 12.07 7.76 3.91
N ALA A 115 11.13 8.13 4.79
CA ALA A 115 10.25 9.28 4.60
C ALA A 115 10.33 10.29 5.76
N ASP A 116 11.54 10.47 6.31
CA ASP A 116 11.81 11.34 7.47
C ASP A 116 11.49 12.83 7.23
N LEU A 117 11.26 13.22 5.97
CA LEU A 117 10.86 14.57 5.57
C LEU A 117 9.39 14.89 5.91
N LEU A 118 8.58 13.90 6.29
CA LEU A 118 7.16 14.08 6.56
C LEU A 118 6.85 14.09 8.05
N THR A 119 6.05 15.08 8.45
CA THR A 119 5.31 15.05 9.71
C THR A 119 3.91 14.53 9.42
N LEU A 120 3.50 13.47 10.12
CA LEU A 120 2.19 12.84 9.95
C LEU A 120 1.28 13.22 11.11
N ASP A 121 0.10 13.74 10.79
CA ASP A 121 -0.90 14.21 11.76
C ASP A 121 -2.04 13.19 11.97
N GLY A 122 -1.94 12.03 11.32
CA GLY A 122 -2.90 10.94 11.43
C GLY A 122 -2.87 9.99 10.23
N PRO A 123 -3.89 9.11 10.10
CA PRO A 123 -3.98 8.11 9.03
C PRO A 123 -3.98 8.71 7.62
N VAL A 124 -4.44 9.94 7.48
CA VAL A 124 -4.41 10.73 6.23
C VAL A 124 -3.94 12.13 6.58
N THR A 125 -2.85 12.56 5.97
CA THR A 125 -2.21 13.85 6.23
C THR A 125 -2.00 14.61 4.93
N ALA A 126 -2.36 15.90 4.89
CA ALA A 126 -2.03 16.75 3.75
C ALA A 126 -0.53 17.02 3.74
N VAL A 127 0.11 16.92 2.58
CA VAL A 127 1.57 17.05 2.45
C VAL A 127 1.89 18.20 1.50
N GLU A 128 2.95 18.95 1.81
CA GLU A 128 3.48 19.97 0.93
C GLU A 128 3.91 19.38 -0.43
N PRO A 129 3.53 19.98 -1.57
CA PRO A 129 3.86 19.44 -2.88
C PRO A 129 5.36 19.22 -3.12
N ALA A 130 6.22 20.05 -2.53
CA ALA A 130 7.67 19.89 -2.61
C ALA A 130 8.18 18.63 -1.88
N ALA A 131 7.63 18.33 -0.70
CA ALA A 131 7.98 17.13 0.06
C ALA A 131 7.52 15.86 -0.67
N PHE A 132 6.31 15.89 -1.26
CA PHE A 132 5.83 14.79 -2.10
C PHE A 132 6.75 14.55 -3.31
N ARG A 133 7.19 15.62 -4.00
CA ARG A 133 8.12 15.50 -5.14
C ARG A 133 9.46 14.89 -4.72
N ALA A 134 10.03 15.33 -3.59
CA ALA A 134 11.28 14.79 -3.08
C ALA A 134 11.17 13.27 -2.83
N LEU A 135 10.07 12.81 -2.23
CA LEU A 135 9.80 11.37 -2.04
C LEU A 135 9.64 10.64 -3.37
N ALA A 136 8.93 11.23 -4.33
CA ALA A 136 8.72 10.64 -5.64
C ALA A 136 10.01 10.54 -6.47
N ASP A 137 10.93 11.49 -6.30
CA ASP A 137 12.24 11.49 -6.92
C ASP A 137 13.16 10.46 -6.25
N GLN A 138 13.12 10.35 -4.92
CA GLN A 138 13.87 9.34 -4.17
C GLN A 138 13.44 7.91 -4.51
N LEU A 139 12.13 7.66 -4.68
CA LEU A 139 11.62 6.35 -5.11
C LEU A 139 12.05 6.00 -6.54
N GLY A 140 12.25 7.02 -7.38
CA GLY A 140 12.60 6.85 -8.79
C GLY A 140 11.44 6.27 -9.63
N PRO A 141 11.70 6.02 -10.93
CA PRO A 141 10.75 5.37 -11.82
C PRO A 141 10.62 3.86 -11.50
N PRO A 142 9.49 3.23 -11.83
CA PRO A 142 9.35 1.78 -11.70
C PRO A 142 10.44 1.03 -12.47
N PRO A 143 10.97 -0.08 -11.93
CA PRO A 143 11.94 -0.89 -12.64
C PRO A 143 11.34 -1.47 -13.92
N ALA A 144 12.20 -1.72 -14.92
CA ALA A 144 11.77 -2.37 -16.16
C ALA A 144 11.21 -3.76 -15.86
N ARG A 145 10.02 -4.06 -16.41
CA ARG A 145 9.40 -5.38 -16.25
C ARG A 145 10.23 -6.44 -16.96
N ARG A 146 10.39 -7.57 -16.30
CA ARG A 146 11.04 -8.78 -16.83
C ARG A 146 10.06 -9.94 -16.73
N THR A 147 10.24 -10.93 -17.58
CA THR A 147 9.48 -12.18 -17.50
C THR A 147 10.15 -13.11 -16.51
N TRP A 148 9.37 -13.59 -15.55
CA TRP A 148 9.79 -14.56 -14.55
C TRP A 148 9.01 -15.85 -14.74
N LEU A 149 9.68 -16.98 -14.54
CA LEU A 149 9.04 -18.29 -14.40
C LEU A 149 8.86 -18.55 -12.92
N VAL A 150 7.62 -18.87 -12.52
CA VAL A 150 7.25 -19.11 -11.13
C VAL A 150 6.55 -20.46 -11.04
N SER A 151 7.04 -21.34 -10.18
CA SER A 151 6.48 -22.67 -9.95
C SER A 151 6.36 -22.99 -8.47
N LEU A 152 5.38 -23.83 -8.12
CA LEU A 152 5.32 -24.52 -6.83
C LEU A 152 5.73 -25.97 -7.09
N ASP A 153 6.69 -26.49 -6.34
CA ASP A 153 7.08 -27.89 -6.39
C ASP A 153 6.81 -28.53 -5.03
N LEU A 154 5.88 -29.50 -5.01
CA LEU A 154 5.46 -30.19 -3.80
C LEU A 154 5.65 -31.69 -3.98
N PRO A 155 6.36 -32.38 -3.07
CA PRO A 155 6.51 -33.83 -3.13
C PRO A 155 5.19 -34.50 -2.72
N ILE A 156 4.38 -34.89 -3.71
CA ILE A 156 3.08 -35.53 -3.49
C ILE A 156 3.17 -37.05 -3.70
N GLU A 157 2.87 -37.81 -2.66
CA GLU A 157 2.66 -39.26 -2.75
C GLU A 157 1.20 -39.58 -3.07
N ALA A 158 0.94 -40.30 -4.16
CA ALA A 158 -0.41 -40.67 -4.58
C ALA A 158 -0.43 -41.97 -5.40
N GLY A 159 -1.56 -42.66 -5.41
CA GLY A 159 -1.76 -43.89 -6.18
C GLY A 159 -1.91 -43.64 -7.69
N THR A 160 -2.26 -42.41 -8.10
CA THR A 160 -2.36 -42.02 -9.52
C THR A 160 -1.95 -40.57 -9.76
N PRO A 161 -1.57 -40.20 -11.00
CA PRO A 161 -1.28 -38.80 -11.35
C PRO A 161 -2.48 -37.85 -11.10
N ALA A 162 -3.70 -38.30 -11.38
CA ALA A 162 -4.90 -37.49 -11.15
C ALA A 162 -5.18 -37.26 -9.66
N GLU A 163 -4.83 -38.22 -8.81
CA GLU A 163 -4.89 -38.07 -7.36
C GLU A 163 -3.82 -37.11 -6.84
N ALA A 164 -2.58 -37.21 -7.34
CA ALA A 164 -1.53 -36.26 -7.01
C ALA A 164 -1.95 -34.81 -7.29
N VAL A 165 -2.61 -34.55 -8.42
CA VAL A 165 -3.13 -33.21 -8.75
C VAL A 165 -4.22 -32.75 -7.77
N ARG A 166 -5.09 -33.65 -7.32
CA ARG A 166 -6.12 -33.29 -6.31
C ARG A 166 -5.47 -32.95 -4.97
N LEU A 167 -4.51 -33.75 -4.52
CA LEU A 167 -3.76 -33.51 -3.28
C LEU A 167 -2.93 -32.22 -3.36
N PHE A 168 -2.27 -31.96 -4.49
CA PHE A 168 -1.57 -30.70 -4.75
C PHE A 168 -2.50 -29.50 -4.51
N TRP A 169 -3.70 -29.49 -5.12
CA TRP A 169 -4.63 -28.38 -4.93
C TRP A 169 -5.20 -28.29 -3.51
N SER A 170 -5.31 -29.41 -2.79
CA SER A 170 -5.62 -29.39 -1.36
C SER A 170 -4.52 -28.68 -0.56
N TYR A 171 -3.26 -29.05 -0.75
CA TYR A 171 -2.14 -28.40 -0.05
C TYR A 171 -2.01 -26.92 -0.39
N VAL A 172 -2.18 -26.54 -1.66
CA VAL A 172 -2.16 -25.13 -2.07
C VAL A 172 -3.23 -24.30 -1.36
N GLN A 173 -4.44 -24.87 -1.17
CA GLN A 173 -5.52 -24.20 -0.46
C GLN A 173 -5.32 -24.15 1.05
N GLU A 174 -4.74 -25.21 1.65
CA GLU A 174 -4.57 -25.33 3.10
C GLU A 174 -3.39 -24.49 3.62
N LEU A 175 -2.25 -24.51 2.93
CA LEU A 175 -1.00 -23.87 3.37
C LEU A 175 -0.87 -22.43 2.84
N GLY A 176 -1.22 -22.23 1.56
CA GLY A 176 -1.21 -20.92 0.92
C GLY A 176 0.18 -20.26 0.84
N PRO A 177 0.24 -18.96 0.46
CA PRO A 177 1.49 -18.27 0.14
C PRO A 177 2.38 -17.92 1.36
N ARG A 178 1.90 -18.16 2.59
CA ARG A 178 2.70 -17.95 3.80
C ARG A 178 3.64 -19.11 4.10
N GLU A 179 3.27 -20.31 3.67
CA GLU A 179 3.96 -21.54 4.03
C GLU A 179 4.57 -22.23 2.80
N LEU A 180 4.03 -21.99 1.60
CA LEU A 180 4.51 -22.63 0.38
C LEU A 180 5.64 -21.84 -0.29
N PRO A 181 6.80 -22.48 -0.55
CA PRO A 181 7.87 -21.85 -1.31
C PRO A 181 7.50 -21.76 -2.80
N ALA A 182 7.61 -20.56 -3.35
CA ALA A 182 7.57 -20.32 -4.78
C ALA A 182 8.99 -20.32 -5.35
N PHE A 183 9.24 -21.15 -6.35
CA PHE A 183 10.50 -21.18 -7.07
C PHE A 183 10.45 -20.20 -8.22
N VAL A 184 11.40 -19.27 -8.25
CA VAL A 184 11.43 -18.16 -9.20
C VAL A 184 12.75 -18.20 -9.99
N SER A 185 12.65 -18.08 -11.31
CA SER A 185 13.81 -17.90 -12.20
C SER A 185 13.52 -16.88 -13.30
N PRO A 186 14.54 -16.15 -13.80
CA PRO A 186 14.38 -15.34 -15.01
C PRO A 186 14.07 -16.23 -16.22
N ALA A 187 13.14 -15.79 -17.08
CA ALA A 187 12.90 -16.53 -18.33
C ALA A 187 14.16 -16.54 -19.20
N GLY A 188 14.61 -17.74 -19.62
CA GLY A 188 15.87 -17.93 -20.36
C GLY A 188 17.11 -18.12 -19.49
N ASP A 189 16.97 -18.14 -18.16
CA ASP A 189 18.00 -18.53 -17.20
C ASP A 189 17.39 -19.37 -16.06
N GLU A 190 16.80 -20.51 -16.43
CA GLU A 190 16.06 -21.38 -15.50
C GLU A 190 16.97 -22.00 -14.42
N LEU A 191 18.28 -22.07 -14.65
CA LEU A 191 19.25 -22.59 -13.69
C LEU A 191 19.51 -21.63 -12.52
N ALA A 192 19.17 -20.36 -12.65
CA ALA A 192 19.26 -19.35 -11.57
C ALA A 192 18.05 -19.41 -10.61
N MET A 193 17.38 -20.56 -10.51
CA MET A 193 16.18 -20.76 -9.69
C MET A 193 16.46 -20.54 -8.20
N GLN A 194 15.60 -19.75 -7.56
CA GLN A 194 15.65 -19.46 -6.13
C GLN A 194 14.27 -19.67 -5.50
N ALA A 195 14.24 -20.17 -4.27
CA ALA A 195 13.00 -20.31 -3.50
C ALA A 195 12.67 -18.99 -2.80
N PHE A 196 11.40 -18.62 -2.82
CA PHE A 196 10.86 -17.45 -2.12
C PHE A 196 9.68 -17.87 -1.24
N VAL A 197 9.69 -17.43 0.02
CA VAL A 197 8.56 -17.52 0.93
C VAL A 197 8.26 -16.08 1.40
N LEU A 198 7.00 -15.66 1.33
CA LEU A 198 6.59 -14.28 1.68
C LEU A 198 7.31 -13.17 0.89
N GLY A 199 7.78 -13.46 -0.32
CA GLY A 199 8.54 -12.51 -1.13
C GLY A 199 10.00 -12.35 -0.72
N GLU A 200 10.47 -13.10 0.27
CA GLU A 200 11.86 -13.14 0.69
C GLU A 200 12.53 -14.44 0.23
N GLN A 201 13.79 -14.35 -0.18
CA GLN A 201 14.56 -15.52 -0.59
C GLN A 201 14.73 -16.44 0.62
N ALA A 202 14.28 -17.70 0.48
CA ALA A 202 14.42 -18.72 1.51
C ALA A 202 15.54 -19.67 1.10
N ASN A 203 16.56 -19.84 1.97
CA ASN A 203 17.48 -20.95 1.79
C ASN A 203 16.70 -22.25 2.00
N GLN A 204 16.92 -23.24 1.14
CA GLN A 204 16.30 -24.55 1.26
C GLN A 204 17.36 -25.63 1.51
N ASP A 205 18.63 -25.25 1.68
CA ASP A 205 19.70 -26.17 2.04
C ASP A 205 19.68 -26.44 3.56
N PRO A 206 19.29 -27.66 4.00
CA PRO A 206 19.26 -28.01 5.41
C PRO A 206 20.66 -28.09 6.05
N GLU A 207 21.73 -28.11 5.25
CA GLU A 207 23.11 -28.20 5.72
C GLU A 207 23.76 -26.83 5.96
N GLU A 208 23.09 -25.73 5.58
CA GLU A 208 23.59 -24.35 5.76
C GLU A 208 22.88 -23.58 6.90
N ASP A 209 21.91 -24.20 7.58
CA ASP A 209 21.26 -23.67 8.79
C ASP A 209 22.14 -23.91 10.04
N ASP A 210 23.31 -23.24 10.13
CA ASP A 210 24.15 -23.11 11.35
C ASP A 210 24.56 -21.64 11.61
#